data_AF-A0A526TAN4-F1
#
_entry.id   AF-A0A526TAN4-F1
#
_cell.length_a   1.000
_cell.length_b   1.000
_cell.length_c   1.000
_cell.angle_alpha   90.00
_cell.angle_beta   90.00
_cell.angle_gamma   90.00
#
_symmetry.space_group_name_H-M   'P 1'
#
loop_
_entity.id
_entity.type
_entity.pdbx_description
1 polymer ?
#
loop_
_entity_poly.entity_id
_entity_poly.type
_entity_poly.pdbx_seq_one_letter_code
_entity_poly.pdbx_strand_id
1 'polypeptide(L)' 'HELSPRAKQPFIKVNCAALTETLLESDLFGHEKGAFTDASSLRKGRFEAADKGTLFLDEIGEISGSFQAKLL' A
#
# COMPACT_ATOMS: atom_id res chain seq x y z
N HIS A 1 6.29 12.61 -9.93
CA HIS A 1 7.47 11.82 -9.53
C HIS A 1 8.72 12.25 -10.32
N GLU A 2 8.67 12.23 -11.66
CA GLU A 2 9.80 12.53 -12.56
C GLU A 2 10.41 13.93 -12.38
N LEU A 3 9.61 14.92 -12.00
CA LEU A 3 10.06 16.30 -11.74
C LEU A 3 10.39 16.57 -10.25
N SER A 4 10.61 15.54 -9.45
CA SER A 4 10.93 15.67 -8.02
C SER A 4 12.35 15.23 -7.71
N PRO A 5 12.93 15.64 -6.56
CA PRO A 5 14.22 15.12 -6.10
C PRO A 5 14.26 13.59 -5.92
N ARG A 6 13.08 12.94 -5.86
CA ARG A 6 12.91 11.49 -5.71
C ARG A 6 12.78 10.75 -7.05
N ALA A 7 13.01 11.39 -8.20
CA ALA A 7 12.80 10.79 -9.53
C ALA A 7 13.61 9.51 -9.81
N LYS A 8 14.68 9.25 -9.05
CA LYS A 8 15.49 8.01 -9.14
C LYS A 8 15.10 6.96 -8.09
N GLN A 9 14.18 7.29 -7.19
CA GLN A 9 13.71 6.40 -6.13
C GLN A 9 12.47 5.62 -6.61
N PRO A 10 12.05 4.55 -5.91
CA PRO A 10 10.89 3.76 -6.34
C PRO A 10 9.62 4.59 -6.53
N PHE A 11 8.85 4.27 -7.56
CA PHE A 11 7.51 4.80 -7.76
C PHE A 11 6.52 3.63 -7.80
N ILE A 12 5.72 3.51 -6.74
CA ILE A 12 4.78 2.40 -6.57
C ILE A 12 3.37 2.95 -6.75
N LYS A 13 2.58 2.30 -7.62
CA LYS A 13 1.17 2.62 -7.82
C LYS A 13 0.29 1.56 -7.16
N VAL A 14 -0.79 2.00 -6.53
CA VAL A 14 -1.84 1.16 -5.96
C VAL A 14 -3.17 1.74 -6.39
N ASN A 15 -4.03 0.90 -6.95
CA ASN A 15 -5.43 1.25 -7.19
C ASN A 15 -6.25 0.74 -6.01
N CYS A 16 -6.84 1.66 -5.24
CA CYS A 16 -7.57 1.33 -4.02
C CYS A 16 -8.92 0.66 -4.28
N ALA A 17 -9.52 0.87 -5.46
CA ALA A 17 -10.78 0.26 -5.87
C ALA A 17 -10.62 -1.19 -6.38
N ALA A 18 -9.39 -1.63 -6.65
CA ALA A 18 -9.12 -2.93 -7.26
C ALA A 18 -9.12 -4.11 -6.26
N LEU A 19 -9.12 -3.84 -4.95
CA LEU A 19 -9.00 -4.84 -3.89
C LEU A 19 -10.07 -4.63 -2.81
N THR A 20 -10.42 -5.71 -2.10
CA THR A 20 -11.18 -5.58 -0.86
C THR A 20 -10.34 -4.88 0.21
N GLU A 21 -10.97 -4.22 1.17
CA GLU A 21 -10.23 -3.47 2.22
C GLU A 21 -9.21 -4.33 2.96
N THR A 22 -9.52 -5.58 3.27
CA THR A 22 -8.59 -6.51 3.94
C THR A 22 -7.35 -6.83 3.11
N LEU A 23 -7.53 -7.02 1.79
CA LEU A 23 -6.41 -7.27 0.87
C LEU A 23 -5.62 -5.99 0.60
N LEU A 24 -6.30 -4.84 0.52
CA LEU A 24 -5.67 -3.54 0.38
C LEU A 24 -4.80 -3.22 1.61
N GLU A 25 -5.29 -3.50 2.81
CA GLU A 25 -4.53 -3.36 4.06
C GLU A 25 -3.25 -4.20 4.01
N SER A 26 -3.42 -5.49 3.71
CA SER A 26 -2.31 -6.43 3.59
C SER A 26 -1.32 -6.04 2.48
N ASP A 27 -1.77 -5.47 1.36
CA ASP A 27 -0.85 -5.04 0.29
C ASP A 27 -0.12 -3.75 0.68
N LEU A 28 -0.80 -2.78 1.29
CA LEU A 28 -0.21 -1.50 1.70
C LEU A 28 0.77 -1.65 2.86
N PHE A 29 0.37 -2.34 3.92
CA PHE A 29 1.16 -2.44 5.17
C PHE A 29 1.97 -3.73 5.25
N GLY A 30 1.64 -4.73 4.42
CA GLY A 30 2.25 -6.04 4.53
C GLY A 30 1.57 -6.91 5.59
N HIS A 31 2.12 -8.10 5.78
CA HIS A 31 1.70 -9.00 6.83
C HIS A 31 2.84 -9.94 7.22
N GLU A 32 2.81 -10.39 8.47
CA GLU A 32 3.64 -11.50 8.91
C GLU A 32 3.02 -12.84 8.54
N LYS A 33 3.85 -13.88 8.47
CA LYS A 33 3.38 -15.25 8.27
C LYS A 33 2.42 -15.63 9.40
N GLY A 34 1.23 -16.11 9.06
CA GLY A 34 0.21 -16.50 10.04
C GLY A 34 -0.69 -15.36 10.53
N ALA A 35 -0.61 -14.15 9.96
CA ALA A 35 -1.52 -13.05 10.29
C ALA A 35 -2.99 -13.34 9.93
N PHE A 36 -3.24 -14.19 8.93
CA PHE A 36 -4.56 -14.71 8.55
C PHE A 36 -4.41 -16.10 7.90
N THR A 37 -5.53 -16.80 7.64
CA THR A 37 -5.55 -18.21 7.20
C THR A 37 -4.69 -18.50 5.96
N ASP A 38 -4.62 -17.54 5.03
CA ASP A 38 -3.84 -17.64 3.79
C ASP A 38 -2.48 -16.90 3.83
N ALA A 39 -2.05 -16.39 5.00
CA ALA A 39 -0.78 -15.68 5.17
C ALA A 39 0.42 -16.67 5.21
N SER A 40 0.71 -17.30 4.08
CA SER A 40 1.72 -18.36 3.97
C SER A 40 3.17 -17.89 4.16
N SER A 41 3.42 -16.59 3.93
CA SER A 41 4.76 -15.99 3.94
C SER A 41 4.72 -14.56 4.43
N LEU A 42 5.82 -14.07 4.99
CA LEU A 42 5.99 -12.65 5.26
C LEU A 42 5.97 -11.87 3.95
N ARG A 43 5.18 -10.78 3.90
CA ARG A 43 5.10 -9.88 2.75
C ARG A 43 5.32 -8.46 3.22
N LYS A 44 6.30 -7.79 2.61
CA LYS A 44 6.52 -6.34 2.81
C LYS A 44 5.40 -5.55 2.15
N GLY A 45 4.93 -4.51 2.84
CA GLY A 45 3.91 -3.61 2.33
C GLY A 45 4.42 -2.69 1.22
N ARG A 46 3.49 -2.10 0.46
CA ARG A 46 3.82 -1.08 -0.55
C ARG A 46 4.43 0.17 0.07
N PHE A 47 4.12 0.50 1.32
CA PHE A 47 4.79 1.60 2.04
C PHE A 47 6.30 1.35 2.18
N GLU A 48 6.69 0.15 2.63
CA GLU A 48 8.10 -0.23 2.71
C GLU A 48 8.75 -0.29 1.32
N ALA A 49 8.05 -0.85 0.33
CA ALA A 49 8.58 -0.93 -1.03
C ALA A 49 8.79 0.45 -1.69
N ALA A 50 8.03 1.45 -1.24
CA ALA A 50 8.15 2.84 -1.68
C ALA A 50 9.02 3.70 -0.76
N ASP A 51 9.77 3.11 0.17
CA ASP A 51 10.66 3.85 1.08
C ASP A 51 11.60 4.78 0.29
N LYS A 52 11.73 6.03 0.76
CA LYS A 52 12.42 7.15 0.10
C LYS A 52 11.91 7.54 -1.30
N GLY A 53 10.97 6.77 -1.84
CA GLY A 53 10.34 6.92 -3.13
C GLY A 53 9.01 7.65 -3.07
N THR A 54 8.05 7.19 -3.86
CA THR A 54 6.71 7.77 -3.93
C THR A 54 5.69 6.65 -4.07
N LEU A 55 4.70 6.64 -3.19
CA LEU A 55 3.51 5.79 -3.29
C LEU A 55 2.36 6.63 -3.88
N PHE A 56 1.77 6.18 -4.97
CA PHE A 56 0.61 6.77 -5.60
C PHE A 56 -0.62 5.92 -5.31
N LEU A 57 -1.62 6.52 -4.68
CA LEU A 57 -2.90 5.90 -4.36
C LEU A 57 -3.95 6.45 -5.31
N ASP A 58 -4.37 5.62 -6.26
CA ASP A 58 -5.44 5.93 -7.20
C ASP A 58 -6.80 5.53 -6.61
N GLU A 59 -7.86 6.25 -6.96
CA GLU A 59 -9.22 6.01 -6.46
C GLU A 59 -9.32 6.01 -4.92
N ILE A 60 -8.59 6.91 -4.25
CA ILE A 60 -8.60 7.01 -2.77
C ILE A 60 -9.98 7.38 -2.19
N GLY A 61 -10.89 7.90 -3.01
CA GLY A 61 -12.27 8.18 -2.61
C GLY A 61 -13.11 6.91 -2.37
N GLU A 62 -12.69 5.77 -2.90
CA GLU A 62 -13.45 4.50 -2.84
C GLU A 62 -13.21 3.71 -1.54
N ILE A 63 -12.22 4.10 -0.73
CA ILE A 63 -11.96 3.44 0.57
C ILE A 63 -12.78 4.09 1.70
N SER A 64 -13.17 3.29 2.71
CA SER A 64 -13.92 3.80 3.85
C SER A 64 -13.16 4.86 4.64
N GLY A 65 -13.90 5.73 5.33
CA GLY A 65 -13.31 6.72 6.24
C GLY A 65 -12.47 6.09 7.36
N SER A 66 -12.86 4.89 7.83
CA SER A 66 -12.06 4.12 8.80
C SER A 66 -10.72 3.66 8.21
N PHE A 67 -10.68 3.30 6.93
CA PHE A 67 -9.43 2.92 6.28
C PHE A 67 -8.54 4.14 6.05
N GLN A 68 -9.12 5.28 5.64
CA GLN A 68 -8.37 6.54 5.51
C GLN A 68 -7.69 6.94 6.81
N ALA A 69 -8.35 6.73 7.96
CA ALA A 69 -7.75 6.99 9.27
C ALA A 69 -6.52 6.12 9.57
N LYS A 70 -6.40 4.92 8.97
CA LYS A 70 -5.19 4.07 9.10
C LYS A 70 -4.01 4.57 8.26
N LEU A 71 -4.25 5.42 7.27
CA LEU A 71 -3.21 5.97 6.38
C LEU A 71 -2.56 7.24 6.95
N LEU A 72 -3.18 7.86 7.96
CA LEU A 72 -2.74 9.09 8.65
C LEU A 72 -1.85 8.75 9.85
#